data_AF-A0AAY3ZZ59-F1
#
_entry.id   AF-A0AAY3ZZ59-F1
#
_cell.length_a   1.000
_cell.length_b   1.000
_cell.length_c   1.000
_cell.angle_alpha   90.00
_cell.angle_beta   90.00
_cell.angle_gamma   90.00
#
_symmetry.space_group_name_H-M   'P 1'
#
loop_
_entity.id
_entity.type
_entity.pdbx_description
1 polymer ?
#
loop_
_entity_poly.entity_id
_entity_poly.type
_entity_poly.pdbx_seq_one_letter_code
_entity_poly.pdbx_strand_id
1 'polypeptide(L)'
;MKLLHKDIEKDNAGQVTLVPDEAEDMWHTYNLLQVGDSLRASTIRKVQTESSTGSVGSSRVRTTLTLCVETIDFDSQACQLRVKGTNIQENQYVKARDPERELRPAREGSDCRDIIKAQRFQKGSVMCLKCNSLFQACTIL
;
A
#
# COMPACT_ATOMS: atom_id res chain seq x y z
N MET A 1 18.07 -2.98 6.29
CA MET A 1 16.62 -3.05 6.64
C MET A 1 16.48 -3.19 8.14
N LYS A 2 15.53 -2.48 8.78
CA LYS A 2 15.17 -2.68 10.18
C LYS A 2 13.82 -3.40 10.30
N LEU A 3 13.83 -4.57 10.92
CA LEU A 3 12.62 -5.29 11.30
C LEU A 3 12.12 -4.74 12.64
N LEU A 4 10.91 -4.17 12.67
CA LEU A 4 10.30 -3.63 13.89
C LEU A 4 9.44 -4.66 14.61
N HIS A 5 8.69 -5.45 13.84
CA HIS A 5 7.76 -6.43 14.37
C HIS A 5 7.62 -7.58 13.39
N LYS A 6 7.58 -8.81 13.91
CA LYS A 6 7.36 -10.03 13.13
C LYS A 6 6.42 -10.90 13.94
N ASP A 7 5.24 -11.11 13.42
CA ASP A 7 4.23 -12.00 13.95
C ASP A 7 3.85 -12.96 12.84
N ILE A 8 4.26 -14.21 12.93
CA ILE A 8 3.97 -15.23 11.90
C ILE A 8 3.37 -16.42 12.64
N GLU A 9 2.11 -16.71 12.33
CA GLU A 9 1.40 -17.86 12.87
C GLU A 9 1.80 -19.14 12.14
N LYS A 10 1.46 -20.29 12.74
CA LYS A 10 1.79 -21.62 12.21
C LYS A 10 1.12 -21.91 10.85
N ASP A 11 0.05 -21.19 10.53
CA ASP A 11 -0.70 -21.32 9.27
C ASP A 11 -0.09 -20.47 8.13
N ASN A 12 1.15 -19.99 8.31
CA ASN A 12 1.88 -19.13 7.37
C ASN A 12 1.22 -17.77 7.11
N ALA A 13 0.09 -17.49 7.75
CA ALA A 13 -0.47 -16.16 7.87
C ALA A 13 0.35 -15.36 8.89
N GLY A 14 0.67 -14.11 8.57
CA GLY A 14 1.48 -13.30 9.44
C GLY A 14 1.52 -11.84 9.07
N GLN A 15 1.99 -11.02 10.00
CA GLN A 15 2.24 -9.61 9.86
C GLN A 15 3.71 -9.29 10.14
N VAL A 16 4.35 -8.60 9.20
CA VAL A 16 5.74 -8.16 9.29
C VAL A 16 5.80 -6.65 9.14
N THR A 17 6.35 -5.96 10.13
CA THR A 17 6.59 -4.52 10.07
C THR A 17 8.07 -4.26 9.90
N LEU A 18 8.43 -3.62 8.79
CA LEU A 18 9.81 -3.33 8.41
C LEU A 18 9.98 -1.88 7.95
N VAL A 19 11.22 -1.41 8.04
CA VAL A 19 11.67 -0.09 7.59
C VAL A 19 12.88 -0.29 6.69
N PRO A 20 12.76 -0.03 5.37
CA PRO A 20 13.91 -0.03 4.47
C PRO A 20 14.71 1.26 4.69
N ASP A 21 15.98 1.12 5.04
CA ASP A 21 16.91 2.25 5.24
C ASP A 21 17.76 2.46 3.99
N GLU A 22 18.10 1.38 3.29
CA GLU A 22 18.98 1.40 2.12
C GLU A 22 18.23 1.16 0.79
N ALA A 23 18.91 1.43 -0.34
CA ALA A 23 18.34 1.18 -1.66
C ALA A 23 18.16 -0.32 -1.93
N GLU A 24 19.09 -1.14 -1.44
CA GLU A 24 19.02 -2.61 -1.52
C GLU A 24 17.82 -3.17 -0.74
N ASP A 25 17.47 -2.56 0.40
CA ASP A 25 16.28 -2.94 1.17
C ASP A 25 14.98 -2.76 0.37
N MET A 26 14.92 -1.77 -0.52
CA MET A 26 13.75 -1.55 -1.38
C MET A 26 13.56 -2.68 -2.38
N TRP A 27 14.67 -3.22 -2.91
CA TRP A 27 14.66 -4.40 -3.77
C TRP A 27 14.25 -5.66 -2.99
N HIS A 28 14.77 -5.85 -1.77
CA HIS A 28 14.32 -6.96 -0.93
C HIS A 28 12.83 -6.85 -0.60
N THR A 29 12.33 -5.65 -0.31
CA THR A 29 10.90 -5.41 -0.05
C THR A 29 10.04 -5.73 -1.27
N TYR A 30 10.52 -5.46 -2.49
CA TYR A 30 9.86 -5.88 -3.73
C TYR A 30 9.68 -7.39 -3.79
N ASN A 31 10.74 -8.16 -3.48
CA ASN A 31 10.68 -9.63 -3.47
C ASN A 31 9.81 -10.22 -2.35
N LEU A 32 9.61 -9.46 -1.27
CA LEU A 32 8.73 -9.83 -0.16
C LEU A 32 7.25 -9.48 -0.41
N LEU A 33 6.94 -8.73 -1.46
CA LEU A 33 5.58 -8.34 -1.77
C LEU A 33 5.03 -9.19 -2.91
N GLN A 34 3.81 -9.69 -2.74
CA GLN A 34 3.09 -10.37 -3.80
C GLN A 34 1.71 -9.74 -4.05
N VAL A 35 1.20 -9.92 -5.26
CA VAL A 35 -0.19 -9.58 -5.60
C VAL A 35 -1.13 -10.41 -4.73
N GLY A 36 -2.11 -9.75 -4.11
CA GLY A 36 -3.03 -10.34 -3.14
C GLY A 36 -2.64 -10.13 -1.67
N ASP A 37 -1.42 -9.67 -1.38
CA ASP A 37 -1.03 -9.31 -0.02
C ASP A 37 -1.67 -8.00 0.44
N SER A 38 -1.77 -7.82 1.76
CA SER A 38 -2.23 -6.57 2.34
C SER A 38 -1.05 -5.74 2.85
N LEU A 39 -0.83 -4.57 2.26
CA LEU A 39 0.22 -3.64 2.64
C LEU A 39 -0.36 -2.43 3.37
N ARG A 40 -0.01 -2.26 4.64
CA ARG A 40 -0.30 -1.05 5.42
C ARG A 40 0.93 -0.16 5.47
N ALA A 41 0.77 1.10 5.05
CA ALA A 41 1.85 2.07 5.15
C ALA A 41 1.36 3.52 5.14
N SER A 42 2.20 4.42 5.66
CA SER A 42 1.90 5.85 5.70
C SER A 42 2.24 6.54 4.38
N THR A 43 1.31 7.31 3.83
CA THR A 43 1.53 8.22 2.71
C THR A 43 1.21 9.65 3.05
N ILE A 44 1.74 10.57 2.25
CA ILE A 44 1.32 11.97 2.27
C ILE A 44 0.48 12.22 1.01
N ARG A 45 -0.77 12.65 1.19
CA ARG A 45 -1.67 12.99 0.09
C ARG A 45 -2.13 14.43 0.20
N LYS A 46 -2.29 15.05 -0.97
CA LYS A 46 -2.93 16.37 -1.06
C LYS A 46 -4.43 16.14 -0.99
N VAL A 47 -5.05 16.55 0.11
CA VAL A 47 -6.50 16.57 0.30
C VAL A 47 -6.98 17.95 -0.12
N GLN A 48 -7.93 17.99 -1.05
CA GLN A 48 -8.65 19.22 -1.36
C GLN A 48 -9.89 19.26 -0.48
N THR A 49 -10.07 20.36 0.23
CA THR A 49 -11.22 20.60 1.09
C THR A 49 -11.94 21.83 0.55
N GLU A 50 -13.17 21.62 0.09
CA GLU A 50 -14.04 22.70 -0.33
C GLU A 50 -14.83 23.19 0.88
N SER A 51 -14.72 24.48 1.17
CA SER A 51 -15.47 25.13 2.23
C SER A 51 -16.87 25.48 1.73
N SER A 52 -17.87 25.57 2.60
CA SER A 52 -19.24 25.97 2.26
C SER A 52 -19.35 27.36 1.60
N THR A 53 -18.31 28.19 1.75
CA THR A 53 -18.14 29.51 1.12
C THR A 53 -17.54 29.48 -0.29
N GLY A 54 -17.28 28.30 -0.87
CA GLY A 54 -16.75 28.14 -2.23
C GLY A 54 -15.22 28.25 -2.35
N SER A 55 -14.51 28.45 -1.23
CA SER A 55 -13.05 28.45 -1.21
C SER A 55 -12.49 27.03 -1.22
N VAL A 56 -11.65 26.71 -2.22
CA VAL A 56 -10.93 25.44 -2.34
C VAL A 56 -9.60 25.55 -1.59
N GLY A 57 -9.54 24.93 -0.40
CA GLY A 57 -8.31 24.76 0.35
C GLY A 57 -7.60 23.48 -0.06
N SER A 58 -6.26 23.49 -0.07
CA SER A 58 -5.50 22.25 -0.26
C SER A 58 -4.51 22.04 0.86
N SER A 59 -4.62 20.90 1.54
CA SER A 59 -3.74 20.52 2.64
C SER A 59 -3.02 19.22 2.32
N ARG A 60 -1.79 19.07 2.80
CA ARG A 60 -1.04 17.80 2.69
C ARG A 60 -1.20 17.06 4.00
N VAL A 61 -1.91 15.93 3.97
CA VAL A 61 -2.19 15.14 5.16
C VAL A 61 -1.42 13.83 5.09
N ARG A 62 -0.78 13.47 6.20
CA ARG A 62 -0.19 12.14 6.38
C ARG A 62 -1.31 11.16 6.74
N THR A 63 -1.47 10.13 5.94
CA THR A 63 -2.57 9.18 6.04
C THR A 63 -2.01 7.77 5.95
N THR A 64 -2.38 6.92 6.91
CA THR A 64 -2.02 5.49 6.89
C THR A 64 -3.07 4.72 6.13
N LEU A 65 -2.68 4.07 5.04
CA LEU A 65 -3.60 3.30 4.19
C LEU A 65 -3.23 1.83 4.23
N THR A 66 -4.25 0.97 4.22
CA THR A 66 -4.09 -0.48 4.14
C THR A 66 -4.63 -0.92 2.79
N LEU A 67 -3.74 -1.40 1.93
CA LEU A 67 -4.03 -1.67 0.52
C LEU A 67 -3.94 -3.16 0.24
N CYS A 68 -4.87 -3.69 -0.55
CA CYS A 68 -4.69 -4.98 -1.19
C CYS A 68 -3.84 -4.77 -2.45
N VAL A 69 -2.69 -5.42 -2.53
CA VAL A 69 -1.72 -5.25 -3.60
C VAL A 69 -2.25 -5.87 -4.90
N GLU A 70 -2.37 -5.06 -5.95
CA GLU A 70 -2.79 -5.51 -7.28
C GLU A 70 -1.61 -5.60 -8.25
N THR A 71 -0.73 -4.60 -8.22
CA THR A 71 0.47 -4.55 -9.07
C THR A 71 1.62 -3.89 -8.34
N ILE A 72 2.83 -4.39 -8.59
CA ILE A 72 4.05 -3.96 -7.94
C ILE A 72 5.06 -3.64 -9.04
N ASP A 73 5.53 -2.40 -9.07
CA ASP A 73 6.52 -1.91 -10.02
C ASP A 73 7.77 -1.45 -9.24
N PHE A 74 8.95 -1.95 -9.58
CA PHE A 74 10.22 -1.47 -9.01
C PHE A 74 11.00 -0.64 -10.04
N ASP A 75 11.40 0.56 -9.63
CA ASP A 75 12.19 1.48 -10.44
C ASP A 75 13.66 1.37 -10.00
N SER A 76 14.47 0.66 -10.78
CA SER A 76 15.89 0.42 -10.48
C SER A 76 16.76 1.66 -10.60
N GLN A 77 16.35 2.65 -11.40
CA GLN A 77 17.09 3.91 -11.55
C GLN A 77 16.82 4.85 -10.38
N ALA A 78 15.56 4.93 -9.94
CA ALA A 78 15.17 5.77 -8.82
C ALA A 78 15.31 5.06 -7.45
N CYS A 79 15.64 3.76 -7.44
CA CYS A 79 15.61 2.87 -6.28
C CYS A 79 14.29 3.00 -5.48
N GLN A 80 13.16 3.02 -6.20
CA GLN A 80 11.84 3.29 -5.64
C GLN A 80 10.88 2.16 -5.94
N LEU A 81 10.15 1.75 -4.91
CA LEU A 81 9.06 0.79 -5.02
C LEU A 81 7.74 1.52 -5.21
N ARG A 82 6.97 1.09 -6.21
CA ARG A 82 5.64 1.59 -6.53
C ARG A 82 4.65 0.44 -6.39
N VAL A 83 3.74 0.59 -5.44
CA VAL A 83 2.68 -0.40 -5.23
C VAL A 83 1.34 0.21 -5.60
N LYS A 84 0.60 -0.46 -6.49
CA LYS A 84 -0.79 -0.13 -6.80
C LYS A 84 -1.68 -1.18 -6.15
N GLY A 85 -2.81 -0.72 -5.65
CA GLY A 85 -3.73 -1.57 -4.93
C GLY A 85 -4.97 -0.82 -4.49
N THR A 86 -5.99 -1.57 -4.11
CA THR A 86 -7.27 -1.03 -3.63
C THR A 86 -7.25 -0.87 -2.11
N ASN A 87 -7.85 0.21 -1.60
CA ASN A 87 -7.97 0.44 -0.15
C ASN A 87 -8.97 -0.53 0.49
N ILE A 88 -8.53 -1.33 1.45
CA ILE A 88 -9.39 -2.27 2.19
C ILE A 88 -9.88 -1.71 3.53
N GLN A 89 -9.36 -0.58 4.00
CA GLN A 89 -9.77 0.02 5.27
C GLN A 89 -10.28 1.44 5.10
N GLU A 90 -11.39 1.76 5.74
CA GLU A 90 -11.95 3.11 5.68
C GLU A 90 -11.00 4.10 6.33
N ASN A 91 -10.80 5.23 5.65
CA ASN A 91 -10.01 6.33 6.15
C ASN A 91 -10.81 7.62 6.01
N GLN A 92 -10.57 8.57 6.91
CA GLN A 92 -11.23 9.88 6.95
C GLN A 92 -11.10 10.65 5.62
N TYR A 93 -10.07 10.35 4.82
CA TYR A 93 -9.81 10.98 3.53
C TYR A 93 -9.94 10.05 2.32
N VAL A 94 -10.13 8.74 2.55
CA VAL A 94 -10.18 7.73 1.48
C VAL A 94 -11.24 6.69 1.83
N LYS A 95 -12.31 6.64 1.03
CA LYS A 95 -13.38 5.64 1.17
C LYS A 95 -12.79 4.23 0.97
N ALA A 96 -13.19 3.26 1.80
CA ALA A 96 -12.87 1.86 1.53
C ALA A 96 -13.69 1.35 0.36
N ARG A 97 -13.18 0.32 -0.30
CA ARG A 97 -13.94 -0.46 -1.28
C ARG A 97 -14.10 -1.88 -0.74
N ASP A 98 -15.31 -2.42 -0.85
CA ASP A 98 -15.56 -3.82 -0.53
C ASP A 98 -14.79 -4.73 -1.52
N PRO A 99 -14.00 -5.70 -1.01
CA PRO A 99 -13.21 -6.60 -1.86
C PRO A 99 -14.08 -7.60 -2.67
N GLU A 100 -15.36 -7.76 -2.36
CA GLU A 100 -16.24 -8.77 -3.00
C GLU A 100 -16.89 -8.35 -4.33
N ARG A 101 -16.55 -7.17 -4.88
CA ARG A 101 -17.25 -6.61 -6.06
C ARG A 101 -16.46 -6.69 -7.38
N GLU A 102 -15.73 -7.77 -7.59
CA GLU A 102 -14.87 -7.98 -8.77
C GLU A 102 -15.39 -9.10 -9.70
N LEU A 103 -16.60 -8.95 -10.24
CA LEU A 103 -17.07 -9.73 -11.39
C LEU A 103 -17.81 -8.88 -12.45
N ARG A 104 -17.62 -7.56 -12.46
CA ARG A 104 -18.10 -6.71 -13.57
C ARG A 104 -16.94 -5.97 -14.23
N PRO A 105 -16.75 -6.09 -15.55
CA PRO A 105 -15.78 -5.29 -16.28
C PRO A 105 -16.16 -3.81 -16.14
N ALA A 106 -15.24 -3.03 -15.55
CA ALA A 106 -15.42 -1.60 -15.38
C ALA A 106 -15.44 -0.91 -16.76
N ARG A 107 -16.49 -0.13 -17.03
CA ARG A 107 -16.57 0.71 -18.23
C ARG A 107 -15.55 1.85 -18.10
N GLU A 108 -14.80 2.10 -19.17
CA GLU A 108 -13.93 3.26 -19.29
C GLU A 108 -14.78 4.53 -19.40
N GLY A 109 -14.78 5.35 -18.35
CA GLY A 109 -15.42 6.66 -18.40
C GLY A 109 -15.69 7.24 -17.01
N SER A 110 -14.94 8.30 -16.67
CA SER A 110 -15.25 9.37 -15.69
C SER A 110 -15.52 8.98 -14.22
N ASP A 111 -14.61 9.48 -13.35
CA ASP A 111 -14.83 9.92 -11.96
C ASP A 111 -14.47 9.05 -10.75
N CYS A 112 -13.75 7.92 -10.87
CA CYS A 112 -13.29 7.16 -9.69
C CYS A 112 -11.86 6.58 -9.76
N ARG A 113 -11.00 7.03 -10.68
CA ARG A 113 -9.61 6.53 -10.84
C ARG A 113 -8.62 6.99 -9.74
N ASP A 114 -9.10 7.61 -8.66
CA ASP A 114 -8.24 8.25 -7.64
C ASP A 114 -8.04 7.46 -6.34
N ILE A 115 -8.53 6.22 -6.24
CA ILE A 115 -8.28 5.41 -5.04
C ILE A 115 -6.98 4.63 -5.22
N ILE A 116 -5.89 5.39 -5.10
CA ILE A 116 -4.47 5.00 -4.91
C ILE A 116 -3.64 4.82 -6.20
N LYS A 117 -3.17 5.97 -6.69
CA LYS A 117 -1.98 6.04 -7.55
C LYS A 117 -0.78 5.43 -6.82
N ALA A 118 -0.04 4.56 -7.53
CA ALA A 118 1.29 4.04 -7.20
C ALA A 118 1.89 4.67 -5.93
N GLN A 119 1.74 3.97 -4.81
CA GLN A 119 2.26 4.43 -3.55
C GLN A 119 3.79 4.39 -3.65
N ARG A 120 4.42 5.57 -3.66
CA ARG A 120 5.87 5.70 -3.66
C ARG A 120 6.36 5.46 -2.25
N PHE A 121 7.01 4.32 -2.07
CA PHE A 121 7.74 4.05 -0.86
C PHE A 121 9.15 4.59 -0.99
N GLN A 122 9.53 5.42 -0.02
CA GLN A 122 10.88 5.95 0.12
C GLN A 122 11.55 5.35 1.35
N LYS A 123 12.88 5.49 1.42
CA LYS A 123 13.69 5.11 2.58
C LYS A 123 13.08 5.68 3.88
N GLY A 124 13.04 4.88 4.93
CA GLY A 124 12.45 5.26 6.22
C GLY A 124 10.93 5.12 6.31
N SER A 125 10.24 4.66 5.25
CA SER A 125 8.80 4.40 5.31
C SER A 125 8.51 3.15 6.13
N VAL A 126 7.70 3.27 7.19
CA VAL A 126 7.21 2.11 7.93
C VAL A 126 6.19 1.37 7.07
N MET A 127 6.54 0.13 6.71
CA MET A 127 5.71 -0.77 5.94
C MET A 127 5.32 -1.97 6.78
N CYS A 128 4.04 -2.26 6.79
CA CYS A 128 3.46 -3.36 7.54
C CYS A 128 2.76 -4.28 6.55
N LEU A 129 3.42 -5.40 6.27
CA LEU A 129 3.02 -6.41 5.31
C LEU A 129 2.22 -7.47 6.03
N LYS A 130 1.01 -7.77 5.56
CA LYS A 130 0.25 -8.92 6.00
C LYS A 130 0.21 -9.92 4.86
N CYS A 131 0.93 -11.03 5.05
CA CYS A 131 1.01 -12.10 4.10
C CYS A 131 -0.20 -13.02 4.30
N ASN A 132 -0.95 -13.25 3.23
CA ASN A 132 -2.19 -14.03 3.27
C ASN A 132 -2.04 -15.41 2.59
N SER A 133 -0.85 -15.76 2.09
CA SER A 133 -0.65 -16.99 1.34
C SER A 133 0.27 -17.98 2.05
N LEU A 134 -0.16 -19.25 2.05
CA LEU A 134 0.61 -20.44 2.42
C LEU A 134 1.93 -20.59 1.64
N PHE A 135 2.11 -19.87 0.52
CA PHE A 135 3.24 -20.00 -0.38
C PHE A 135 4.50 -19.24 0.07
N GLN A 136 4.38 -18.25 0.97
CA GLN A 136 5.49 -17.33 1.25
C GLN A 136 6.31 -17.69 2.51
N ALA A 137 5.78 -18.52 3.41
CA ALA A 137 6.56 -18.98 4.56
C ALA A 137 7.77 -19.85 4.18
N CYS A 138 7.75 -20.45 2.98
CA CYS A 138 8.83 -21.32 2.52
C CYS A 138 10.04 -20.53 1.97
N THR A 139 9.89 -19.25 1.63
CA THR A 139 10.96 -18.42 1.02
C THR A 139 11.66 -17.51 2.04
N ILE A 140 11.15 -17.42 3.27
CA ILE A 140 11.74 -16.63 4.37
C ILE A 140 12.63 -17.51 5.30
N LEU A 141 12.73 -18.82 5.02
CA LEU A 141 13.57 -19.78 5.73
C LEU A 141 14.80 -20.18 4.90
#